data_AF-U6RBH8-F1
#
_entry.id   AF-U6RBH8-F1
#
_cell.length_a   1.000
_cell.length_b   1.000
_cell.length_c   1.000
_cell.angle_alpha   90.00
_cell.angle_beta   90.00
_cell.angle_gamma   90.00
#
_symmetry.space_group_name_H-M   'P 1'
#
loop_
_entity.id
_entity.type
_entity.pdbx_description
1 polymer ?
#
loop_
_entity_poly.entity_id
_entity_poly.type
_entity_poly.pdbx_seq_one_letter_code
_entity_poly.pdbx_strand_id
1 'polypeptide(L)'
;MKKLILLFISLLALGAFFQACDDTKTYAEMLEEERDGVNDFIKKNNIEVITVEEFEKDTITECEDGYPVQYPGKNQYVAFSNGIYMQVVQRYGTPRAASEPYPNLEAALPFETGNLILTRFKEVDILTGEPTSVSNVDNQYYPPMNNYPTGFRYTIDGTSIYGQFIQEPGLDSEYYWDVTIGGQYGTSVPAGWLMALQYVKDGAHVRLIVPSKSGHSYAQQKVYPYFYDIYRFSIY
;
A
#
# COMPACT_ATOMS: atom_id res chain seq x y z
N MET A 1 62.68 -20.37 -13.93
CA MET A 1 61.98 -19.13 -14.36
C MET A 1 60.65 -19.41 -15.10
N LYS A 2 60.59 -20.30 -16.11
CA LYS A 2 59.34 -20.60 -16.83
C LYS A 2 58.18 -21.17 -15.98
N LYS A 3 58.47 -22.01 -14.98
CA LYS A 3 57.46 -22.60 -14.08
C LYS A 3 56.84 -21.60 -13.10
N LEU A 4 57.58 -20.55 -12.73
CA LEU A 4 57.06 -19.47 -11.87
C LEU A 4 56.17 -18.50 -12.65
N ILE A 5 56.54 -18.21 -13.91
CA ILE A 5 55.75 -17.36 -14.81
C ILE A 5 54.39 -17.99 -15.10
N LEU A 6 54.33 -19.32 -15.32
CA LEU A 6 53.07 -20.04 -15.49
C LEU A 6 52.19 -20.01 -14.22
N LEU A 7 52.79 -20.06 -13.03
CA LEU A 7 52.06 -19.93 -11.76
C LEU A 7 51.43 -18.52 -11.63
N PHE A 8 52.20 -17.46 -11.91
CA PHE A 8 51.70 -16.08 -11.87
C PHE A 8 50.63 -15.80 -12.94
N ILE A 9 50.78 -16.34 -14.15
CA ILE A 9 49.76 -16.23 -15.20
C ILE A 9 48.49 -17.00 -14.81
N SER A 10 48.60 -18.16 -14.16
CA SER A 10 47.44 -18.92 -13.67
C SER A 10 46.71 -18.22 -12.53
N LEU A 11 47.44 -17.54 -11.62
CA LEU A 11 46.85 -16.76 -10.53
C LEU A 11 46.18 -15.47 -11.03
N LEU A 12 46.75 -14.79 -12.03
CA LEU A 12 46.11 -13.64 -12.66
C LEU A 12 44.85 -14.03 -13.45
N ALA A 13 44.88 -15.17 -14.14
CA ALA A 13 43.73 -15.68 -14.89
C ALA A 13 42.58 -16.14 -13.96
N LEU A 14 42.89 -16.68 -12.78
CA LEU A 14 41.90 -17.00 -11.74
C LEU A 14 41.36 -15.77 -11.01
N GLY A 15 42.16 -14.68 -10.91
CA GLY A 15 41.72 -13.41 -10.32
C GLY A 15 40.74 -12.61 -11.20
N ALA A 16 40.79 -12.79 -12.53
CA ALA A 16 39.91 -12.10 -13.47
C ALA A 16 38.46 -12.65 -13.52
N PHE A 17 38.20 -13.82 -12.92
CA PHE A 17 36.85 -14.39 -12.78
C PHE A 17 36.16 -13.97 -11.48
N PHE A 18 36.83 -13.24 -10.59
CA PHE A 18 36.20 -12.53 -9.49
C PHE A 18 35.81 -11.11 -9.94
N GLN A 19 35.06 -11.00 -11.04
CA GLN A 19 34.21 -9.82 -11.17
C GLN A 19 33.14 -9.96 -10.09
N ALA A 20 33.36 -9.28 -8.97
CA ALA A 20 32.29 -9.02 -8.02
C ALA A 20 31.18 -8.29 -8.78
N CYS A 21 30.11 -9.00 -9.13
CA CYS A 21 28.81 -8.37 -9.38
C CYS A 21 28.38 -7.76 -8.06
N ASP A 22 28.87 -6.56 -7.78
CA ASP A 22 28.35 -5.73 -6.70
C ASP A 22 27.05 -5.10 -7.22
N ASP A 23 25.99 -5.92 -7.28
CA ASP A 23 24.63 -5.48 -7.64
C ASP A 23 23.94 -4.82 -6.43
N THR A 24 24.70 -4.49 -5.38
CA THR A 24 24.16 -3.93 -4.14
C THR A 24 23.88 -2.44 -4.33
N LYS A 25 22.60 -2.10 -4.56
CA LYS A 25 22.17 -0.70 -4.63
C LYS A 25 22.42 0.01 -3.30
N THR A 26 22.98 1.21 -3.38
CA THR A 26 23.04 2.13 -2.26
C THR A 26 21.64 2.60 -1.88
N TYR A 27 21.46 3.04 -0.63
CA TYR A 27 20.18 3.58 -0.18
C TYR A 27 19.71 4.78 -1.01
N ALA A 28 20.64 5.60 -1.51
CA ALA A 28 20.31 6.72 -2.40
C ALA A 28 19.77 6.25 -3.76
N GLU A 29 20.38 5.21 -4.36
CA GLU A 29 19.90 4.62 -5.62
C GLU A 29 18.52 3.96 -5.45
N MET A 30 18.26 3.32 -4.31
CA MET A 30 16.94 2.74 -4.03
C MET A 30 15.85 3.81 -3.88
N LEU A 31 16.17 4.96 -3.25
CA LEU A 31 15.24 6.09 -3.16
C LEU A 31 14.99 6.75 -4.52
N GLU A 32 16.01 6.81 -5.38
CA GLU A 32 15.87 7.28 -6.75
C GLU A 32 14.98 6.35 -7.57
N GLU A 33 15.18 5.03 -7.47
CA GLU A 33 14.33 4.03 -8.12
C GLU A 33 12.88 4.10 -7.65
N GLU A 34 12.64 4.25 -6.34
CA GLU A 34 11.30 4.48 -5.79
C GLU A 34 10.63 5.70 -6.42
N ARG A 35 11.32 6.84 -6.44
CA ARG A 35 10.81 8.10 -6.99
C ARG A 35 10.45 7.93 -8.46
N ASP A 36 11.35 7.33 -9.24
CA ASP A 36 11.18 7.18 -10.68
C ASP A 36 10.06 6.17 -10.99
N GLY A 37 9.98 5.06 -10.23
CA GLY A 37 8.90 4.08 -10.32
C GLY A 37 7.52 4.68 -10.01
N VAL A 38 7.40 5.49 -8.96
CA VAL A 38 6.15 6.20 -8.63
C VAL A 38 5.77 7.17 -9.75
N ASN A 39 6.73 7.95 -10.26
CA ASN A 39 6.48 8.88 -11.36
C ASN A 39 6.01 8.16 -12.63
N ASP A 40 6.60 7.02 -12.94
CA ASP A 40 6.22 6.23 -14.11
C ASP A 40 4.87 5.55 -13.92
N PHE A 41 4.54 5.11 -12.70
CA PHE A 41 3.19 4.64 -12.36
C PHE A 41 2.14 5.72 -12.58
N ILE A 42 2.39 6.95 -12.10
CA ILE A 42 1.49 8.11 -12.30
C ILE A 42 1.26 8.37 -13.79
N LYS A 43 2.32 8.43 -14.60
CA LYS A 43 2.22 8.64 -16.05
C LYS A 43 1.49 7.50 -16.74
N LYS A 44 1.87 6.25 -16.46
CA LYS A 44 1.32 5.04 -17.12
C LYS A 44 -0.18 4.90 -16.88
N ASN A 45 -0.67 5.32 -15.71
CA ASN A 45 -2.07 5.25 -15.34
C ASN A 45 -2.84 6.55 -15.62
N ASN A 46 -2.24 7.52 -16.33
CA ASN A 46 -2.84 8.82 -16.63
C ASN A 46 -3.41 9.52 -15.38
N ILE A 47 -2.67 9.47 -14.27
CA ILE A 47 -3.11 10.05 -13.00
C ILE A 47 -2.99 11.58 -13.08
N GLU A 48 -4.10 12.26 -12.84
CA GLU A 48 -4.17 13.71 -12.68
C GLU A 48 -3.91 14.05 -11.21
N VAL A 49 -2.83 14.78 -10.93
CA VAL A 49 -2.47 15.10 -9.54
C VAL A 49 -3.03 16.46 -9.15
N ILE A 50 -3.81 16.51 -8.07
CA ILE A 50 -4.36 17.73 -7.46
C ILE A 50 -3.69 18.04 -6.12
N THR A 51 -3.79 19.31 -5.68
CA THR A 51 -3.21 19.72 -4.40
C THR A 51 -4.12 19.37 -3.22
N VAL A 52 -3.55 19.30 -2.01
CA VAL A 52 -4.34 19.15 -0.77
C VAL A 52 -5.34 20.31 -0.61
N GLU A 53 -4.95 21.53 -0.98
CA GLU A 53 -5.81 22.72 -0.90
C GLU A 53 -7.02 22.66 -1.85
N GLU A 54 -6.86 22.03 -3.01
CA GLU A 54 -7.96 21.75 -3.93
C GLU A 54 -8.86 20.65 -3.39
N PHE A 55 -8.25 19.55 -2.93
CA PHE A 55 -8.96 18.39 -2.39
C PHE A 55 -9.77 18.71 -1.12
N GLU A 56 -9.22 19.49 -0.19
CA GLU A 56 -9.87 19.77 1.10
C GLU A 56 -11.10 20.70 0.99
N LYS A 57 -11.41 21.21 -0.21
CA LYS A 57 -12.66 21.96 -0.46
C LYS A 57 -13.90 21.08 -0.32
N ASP A 58 -13.82 19.82 -0.75
CA ASP A 58 -14.98 18.90 -0.74
C ASP A 58 -14.62 17.42 -0.48
N THR A 59 -13.33 17.08 -0.40
CA THR A 59 -12.76 15.73 -0.24
C THR A 59 -13.12 14.75 -1.36
N ILE A 60 -13.38 15.26 -2.57
CA ILE A 60 -13.70 14.47 -3.76
C ILE A 60 -12.48 14.41 -4.69
N THR A 61 -12.24 13.24 -5.27
CA THR A 61 -11.34 13.07 -6.42
C THR A 61 -12.15 12.59 -7.61
N GLU A 62 -12.03 13.26 -8.76
CA GLU A 62 -12.70 12.82 -9.99
C GLU A 62 -12.12 11.47 -10.47
N CYS A 63 -12.92 10.41 -10.42
CA CYS A 63 -12.51 9.09 -10.88
C CYS A 63 -13.61 8.39 -11.69
N GLU A 64 -13.19 7.57 -12.64
CA GLU A 64 -14.07 6.87 -13.59
C GLU A 64 -15.12 6.01 -12.89
N ASP A 65 -14.75 5.32 -11.82
CA ASP A 65 -15.61 4.42 -11.06
C ASP A 65 -16.00 4.97 -9.68
N GLY A 66 -15.96 6.29 -9.51
CA GLY A 66 -16.35 6.96 -8.27
C GLY A 66 -17.81 6.74 -7.87
N TYR A 67 -18.08 6.79 -6.56
CA TYR A 67 -19.42 6.72 -5.98
C TYR A 67 -19.65 7.86 -4.98
N PRO A 68 -20.82 8.55 -5.03
CA PRO A 68 -21.98 8.28 -5.89
C PRO A 68 -21.89 8.90 -7.29
N VAL A 69 -20.83 9.65 -7.59
CA VAL A 69 -20.64 10.35 -8.86
C VAL A 69 -19.42 9.78 -9.59
N GLN A 70 -19.64 9.38 -10.85
CA GLN A 70 -18.60 8.92 -11.75
C GLN A 70 -18.16 10.04 -12.69
N TYR A 71 -16.86 10.12 -12.95
CA TYR A 71 -16.27 11.08 -13.88
C TYR A 71 -15.56 10.30 -15.00
N PRO A 72 -16.24 9.96 -16.11
CA PRO A 72 -15.68 9.12 -17.16
C PRO A 72 -14.33 9.63 -17.69
N GLY A 73 -13.34 8.76 -17.74
CA GLY A 73 -11.99 9.08 -18.21
C GLY A 73 -11.14 9.93 -17.26
N LYS A 74 -11.61 10.19 -16.03
CA LYS A 74 -10.85 10.87 -14.99
C LYS A 74 -10.17 9.88 -14.05
N ASN A 75 -8.98 10.27 -13.59
CA ASN A 75 -8.20 9.51 -12.64
C ASN A 75 -7.42 10.45 -11.71
N GLN A 76 -8.13 11.24 -10.89
CA GLN A 76 -7.51 12.21 -10.00
C GLN A 76 -7.02 11.59 -8.70
N TYR A 77 -5.84 12.05 -8.26
CA TYR A 77 -5.27 11.76 -6.95
C TYR A 77 -4.81 13.05 -6.29
N VAL A 78 -5.08 13.21 -5.00
CA VAL A 78 -4.45 14.26 -4.18
C VAL A 78 -3.04 13.84 -3.80
N ALA A 79 -2.07 14.75 -3.91
CA ALA A 79 -0.69 14.53 -3.47
C ALA A 79 -0.41 15.19 -2.11
N PHE A 80 0.04 14.39 -1.14
CA PHE A 80 0.43 14.85 0.18
C PHE A 80 1.94 15.13 0.28
N SER A 81 2.33 16.00 1.21
CA SER A 81 3.72 16.43 1.40
C SER A 81 4.68 15.31 1.83
N ASN A 82 4.16 14.19 2.33
CA ASN A 82 4.94 13.00 2.69
C ASN A 82 5.04 11.97 1.55
N GLY A 83 4.63 12.34 0.33
CA GLY A 83 4.78 11.54 -0.89
C GLY A 83 3.66 10.52 -1.13
N ILE A 84 2.64 10.49 -0.27
CA ILE A 84 1.44 9.67 -0.50
C ILE A 84 0.56 10.35 -1.55
N TYR A 85 0.00 9.55 -2.45
CA TYR A 85 -1.10 9.97 -3.32
C TYR A 85 -2.35 9.19 -2.96
N MET A 86 -3.50 9.86 -2.92
CA MET A 86 -4.77 9.22 -2.58
C MET A 86 -5.85 9.56 -3.61
N GLN A 87 -6.61 8.56 -4.01
CA GLN A 87 -7.87 8.73 -4.70
C GLN A 87 -8.98 8.20 -3.80
N VAL A 88 -10.01 9.01 -3.61
CA VAL A 88 -11.22 8.64 -2.89
C VAL A 88 -12.25 8.18 -3.91
N VAL A 89 -12.38 6.87 -4.07
CA VAL A 89 -13.37 6.25 -4.96
C VAL A 89 -14.77 6.37 -4.35
N GLN A 90 -14.87 6.10 -3.04
CA GLN A 90 -16.11 6.21 -2.29
C GLN A 90 -15.82 6.69 -0.85
N ARG A 91 -16.39 7.83 -0.45
CA ARG A 91 -16.14 8.45 0.87
C ARG A 91 -16.74 7.69 2.05
N TYR A 92 -17.79 6.91 1.82
CA TYR A 92 -18.52 6.12 2.80
C TYR A 92 -19.38 5.10 2.06
N GLY A 93 -19.76 4.00 2.72
CA GLY A 93 -20.50 2.93 2.05
C GLY A 93 -21.55 2.27 2.91
N THR A 94 -21.67 0.97 2.76
CA THR A 94 -22.61 0.15 3.54
C THR A 94 -21.94 -0.28 4.84
N PRO A 95 -22.52 0.04 6.01
CA PRO A 95 -22.03 -0.50 7.27
C PRO A 95 -22.12 -2.02 7.27
N ARG A 96 -21.19 -2.68 7.94
CA ARG A 96 -21.14 -4.15 7.96
C ARG A 96 -22.43 -4.81 8.48
N ALA A 97 -23.10 -4.17 9.44
CA ALA A 97 -24.34 -4.67 10.04
C ALA A 97 -25.61 -4.38 9.20
N ALA A 98 -25.48 -3.79 8.01
CA ALA A 98 -26.59 -3.42 7.15
C ALA A 98 -26.43 -3.93 5.72
N SER A 99 -27.54 -3.98 4.98
CA SER A 99 -27.57 -4.28 3.55
C SER A 99 -27.56 -3.03 2.67
N GLU A 100 -27.92 -1.87 3.22
CA GLU A 100 -28.06 -0.60 2.50
C GLU A 100 -26.93 0.38 2.87
N PRO A 101 -26.48 1.23 1.94
CA PRO A 101 -25.47 2.26 2.22
C PRO A 101 -25.98 3.29 3.24
N TYR A 102 -25.06 4.00 3.90
CA TYR A 102 -25.44 5.24 4.59
C TYR A 102 -26.11 6.20 3.60
N PRO A 103 -27.11 6.99 4.02
CA PRO A 103 -27.84 7.87 3.11
C PRO A 103 -27.00 9.06 2.63
N ASN A 104 -25.98 9.46 3.39
CA ASN A 104 -25.06 10.55 3.07
C ASN A 104 -23.80 10.46 3.95
N LEU A 105 -22.83 11.34 3.69
CA LEU A 105 -21.57 11.39 4.42
C LEU A 105 -21.79 11.75 5.90
N GLU A 106 -22.75 12.62 6.20
CA GLU A 106 -23.05 13.09 7.55
C GLU A 106 -23.54 11.94 8.44
N ALA A 107 -24.36 11.03 7.90
CA ALA A 107 -24.88 9.87 8.59
C ALA A 107 -23.86 8.73 8.76
N ALA A 108 -22.82 8.68 7.94
CA ALA A 108 -21.77 7.68 8.05
C ALA A 108 -20.93 7.88 9.33
N LEU A 109 -20.52 6.76 9.94
CA LEU A 109 -19.72 6.77 11.17
C LEU A 109 -18.25 7.14 10.86
N PRO A 110 -17.66 8.08 11.61
CA PRO A 110 -16.23 8.34 11.53
C PRO A 110 -15.44 7.17 12.14
N PHE A 111 -14.15 7.07 11.79
CA PHE A 111 -13.24 6.15 12.46
C PHE A 111 -12.70 6.77 13.76
N GLU A 112 -12.85 6.05 14.86
CA GLU A 112 -12.49 6.52 16.20
C GLU A 112 -11.52 5.57 16.90
N THR A 113 -10.80 6.10 17.91
CA THR A 113 -9.90 5.30 18.75
C THR A 113 -10.62 4.08 19.33
N GLY A 114 -10.00 2.91 19.20
CA GLY A 114 -10.53 1.63 19.68
C GLY A 114 -11.38 0.87 18.64
N ASN A 115 -11.74 1.49 17.51
CA ASN A 115 -12.40 0.78 16.42
C ASN A 115 -11.52 -0.38 15.94
N LEU A 116 -12.14 -1.54 15.72
CA LEU A 116 -11.58 -2.61 14.89
C LEU A 116 -12.04 -2.34 13.47
N ILE A 117 -11.10 -2.04 12.58
CA ILE A 117 -11.36 -1.75 11.17
C ILE A 117 -11.00 -2.99 10.37
N LEU A 118 -11.95 -3.43 9.56
CA LEU A 118 -11.78 -4.50 8.58
C LEU A 118 -11.51 -3.90 7.21
N THR A 119 -10.59 -4.52 6.48
CA THR A 119 -10.22 -4.08 5.14
C THR A 119 -10.13 -5.22 4.14
N ARG A 120 -10.60 -4.90 2.93
CA ARG A 120 -10.49 -5.71 1.73
C ARG A 120 -9.66 -4.94 0.72
N PHE A 121 -8.55 -5.51 0.29
CA PHE A 121 -7.59 -4.79 -0.52
C PHE A 121 -6.83 -5.68 -1.50
N LYS A 122 -6.34 -5.03 -2.55
CA LYS A 122 -5.31 -5.53 -3.44
C LYS A 122 -4.09 -4.63 -3.33
N GLU A 123 -2.91 -5.24 -3.21
CA GLU A 123 -1.63 -4.54 -3.22
C GLU A 123 -0.84 -4.93 -4.47
N VAL A 124 -0.19 -3.94 -5.08
CA VAL A 124 0.68 -4.09 -6.23
C VAL A 124 2.02 -3.43 -5.91
N ASP A 125 3.11 -4.16 -6.13
CA ASP A 125 4.46 -3.58 -6.09
C ASP A 125 4.61 -2.66 -7.32
N ILE A 126 4.87 -1.38 -7.09
CA ILE A 126 4.91 -0.37 -8.18
C ILE A 126 6.12 -0.59 -9.10
N LEU A 127 7.23 -1.10 -8.58
CA LEU A 127 8.47 -1.29 -9.36
C LEU A 127 8.34 -2.46 -10.32
N THR A 128 7.62 -3.51 -9.93
CA THR A 128 7.40 -4.69 -10.77
C THR A 128 6.09 -4.64 -11.55
N GLY A 129 5.09 -3.91 -11.03
CA GLY A 129 3.72 -3.90 -11.55
C GLY A 129 2.91 -5.15 -11.20
N GLU A 130 3.45 -6.05 -10.36
CA GLU A 130 2.82 -7.33 -10.02
C GLU A 130 2.02 -7.24 -8.72
N PRO A 131 0.85 -7.91 -8.62
CA PRO A 131 0.14 -8.07 -7.37
C PRO A 131 0.99 -8.79 -6.33
N THR A 132 0.89 -8.41 -5.07
CA THR A 132 1.60 -9.08 -3.98
C THR A 132 0.81 -10.26 -3.44
N SER A 133 1.51 -11.19 -2.80
CA SER A 133 0.90 -12.39 -2.22
C SER A 133 0.06 -12.12 -0.96
N VAL A 134 0.11 -10.91 -0.40
CA VAL A 134 -0.65 -10.52 0.80
C VAL A 134 -2.01 -9.90 0.51
N SER A 135 -2.30 -9.62 -0.77
CA SER A 135 -3.63 -9.17 -1.20
C SER A 135 -4.70 -10.10 -0.65
N ASN A 136 -5.83 -9.58 -0.19
CA ASN A 136 -6.96 -10.42 0.26
C ASN A 136 -8.17 -10.29 -0.68
N VAL A 137 -7.99 -9.63 -1.82
CA VAL A 137 -8.90 -9.60 -2.97
C VAL A 137 -8.12 -10.01 -4.21
N ASP A 138 -8.71 -10.85 -5.05
CA ASP A 138 -8.12 -11.41 -6.28
C ASP A 138 -6.70 -11.98 -6.09
N ASN A 139 -6.43 -12.57 -4.92
CA ASN A 139 -5.15 -13.18 -4.62
C ASN A 139 -4.99 -14.50 -5.39
N GLN A 140 -4.08 -14.49 -6.37
CA GLN A 140 -3.73 -15.64 -7.19
C GLN A 140 -2.68 -16.57 -6.55
N TYR A 141 -1.85 -16.04 -5.63
CA TYR A 141 -0.76 -16.79 -4.99
C TYR A 141 -1.27 -17.67 -3.85
N TYR A 142 -2.19 -17.12 -3.05
CA TYR A 142 -2.82 -17.80 -1.93
C TYR A 142 -4.34 -17.58 -1.96
N PRO A 143 -5.08 -18.31 -2.83
CA PRO A 143 -6.52 -18.15 -2.99
C PRO A 143 -7.36 -18.17 -1.71
N PRO A 144 -7.01 -18.92 -0.64
CA PRO A 144 -7.73 -18.86 0.63
C PRO A 144 -7.77 -17.48 1.29
N MET A 145 -6.78 -16.59 1.04
CA MET A 145 -6.78 -15.23 1.58
C MET A 145 -7.98 -14.41 1.08
N ASN A 146 -8.54 -14.78 -0.08
CA ASN A 146 -9.73 -14.14 -0.62
C ASN A 146 -10.98 -14.30 0.26
N ASN A 147 -10.99 -15.24 1.22
CA ASN A 147 -12.16 -15.49 2.05
C ASN A 147 -12.25 -14.62 3.31
N TYR A 148 -11.16 -13.96 3.70
CA TYR A 148 -11.07 -13.28 4.99
C TYR A 148 -10.65 -11.82 4.83
N PRO A 149 -11.29 -10.87 5.53
CA PRO A 149 -10.76 -9.52 5.61
C PRO A 149 -9.53 -9.48 6.50
N THR A 150 -8.73 -8.45 6.31
CA THR A 150 -7.66 -8.06 7.24
C THR A 150 -8.25 -7.13 8.28
N GLY A 151 -7.87 -7.29 9.55
CA GLY A 151 -8.36 -6.43 10.62
C GLY A 151 -7.25 -5.67 11.34
N PHE A 152 -7.51 -4.44 11.77
CA PHE A 152 -6.59 -3.70 12.63
C PHE A 152 -7.32 -2.82 13.65
N ARG A 153 -6.72 -2.63 14.83
CA ARG A 153 -7.17 -1.64 15.81
C ARG A 153 -6.64 -0.27 15.43
N TYR A 154 -7.53 0.71 15.41
CA TYR A 154 -7.22 2.09 15.11
C TYR A 154 -7.10 2.91 16.40
N THR A 155 -6.05 3.72 16.52
CA THR A 155 -5.82 4.58 17.68
C THR A 155 -5.36 5.98 17.27
N ILE A 156 -6.04 6.97 17.81
CA ILE A 156 -5.64 8.39 17.82
C ILE A 156 -5.20 8.73 19.23
N ASP A 157 -3.98 9.22 19.38
CA ASP A 157 -3.39 9.69 20.63
C ASP A 157 -2.79 11.09 20.42
N GLY A 158 -3.54 12.12 20.82
CA GLY A 158 -3.21 13.51 20.53
C GLY A 158 -3.14 13.77 19.04
N THR A 159 -1.94 14.12 18.54
CA THR A 159 -1.68 14.34 17.10
C THR A 159 -1.13 13.10 16.39
N SER A 160 -0.95 11.99 17.12
CA SER A 160 -0.39 10.75 16.57
C SER A 160 -1.51 9.79 16.21
N ILE A 161 -1.37 9.14 15.05
CA ILE A 161 -2.28 8.13 14.55
C ILE A 161 -1.47 6.87 14.31
N TYR A 162 -1.94 5.74 14.83
CA TYR A 162 -1.33 4.43 14.57
C TYR A 162 -2.39 3.34 14.50
N GLY A 163 -2.02 2.24 13.85
CA GLY A 163 -2.86 1.06 13.71
C GLY A 163 -2.06 -0.20 13.97
N GLN A 164 -2.71 -1.19 14.58
CA GLN A 164 -2.12 -2.48 14.87
C GLN A 164 -2.95 -3.59 14.24
N PHE A 165 -2.35 -4.37 13.34
CA PHE A 165 -3.01 -5.54 12.77
C PHE A 165 -3.39 -6.53 13.86
N ILE A 166 -4.57 -7.13 13.70
CA ILE A 166 -5.15 -8.08 14.64
C ILE A 166 -5.23 -9.43 13.94
N GLN A 167 -4.77 -10.46 14.64
CA GLN A 167 -4.90 -11.85 14.22
C GLN A 167 -5.88 -12.56 15.14
N GLU A 168 -7.09 -12.75 14.65
CA GLU A 168 -8.18 -13.44 15.34
C GLU A 168 -8.89 -14.38 14.36
N PRO A 169 -9.51 -15.48 14.83
CA PRO A 169 -10.29 -16.35 13.95
C PRO A 169 -11.33 -15.56 13.14
N GLY A 170 -11.29 -15.71 11.81
CA GLY A 170 -12.15 -14.95 10.89
C GLY A 170 -11.52 -13.68 10.30
N LEU A 171 -10.29 -13.32 10.72
CA LEU A 171 -9.45 -12.27 10.14
C LEU A 171 -8.12 -12.87 9.68
N ASP A 172 -7.61 -12.50 8.51
CA ASP A 172 -6.32 -12.96 7.93
C ASP A 172 -6.09 -14.50 7.88
N SER A 173 -7.11 -15.30 8.17
CA SER A 173 -7.22 -16.76 8.03
C SER A 173 -6.19 -17.63 8.77
N GLU A 174 -6.58 -18.89 8.96
CA GLU A 174 -5.97 -19.97 9.76
C GLU A 174 -4.63 -20.54 9.18
N TYR A 175 -3.86 -19.74 8.44
CA TYR A 175 -2.68 -20.18 7.67
C TYR A 175 -1.34 -19.79 8.30
N TYR A 176 -0.25 -20.33 7.74
CA TYR A 176 1.12 -20.08 8.17
C TYR A 176 1.42 -18.58 8.28
N TRP A 177 2.00 -18.18 9.42
CA TRP A 177 2.34 -16.79 9.73
C TRP A 177 3.01 -16.04 8.56
N ASP A 178 3.94 -16.69 7.86
CA ASP A 178 4.73 -16.09 6.77
C ASP A 178 3.92 -15.63 5.56
N VAL A 179 2.68 -16.12 5.36
CA VAL A 179 1.81 -15.67 4.26
C VAL A 179 0.78 -14.64 4.70
N THR A 180 0.66 -14.40 6.00
CA THR A 180 -0.26 -13.38 6.54
C THR A 180 0.34 -11.98 6.43
N ILE A 181 -0.53 -10.97 6.51
CA ILE A 181 -0.07 -9.58 6.59
C ILE A 181 0.87 -9.37 7.77
N GLY A 182 0.64 -10.04 8.90
CA GLY A 182 1.51 -9.94 10.09
C GLY A 182 2.93 -10.43 9.82
N GLY A 183 3.08 -11.53 9.07
CA GLY A 183 4.39 -12.07 8.71
C GLY A 183 5.16 -11.22 7.71
N GLN A 184 4.46 -10.58 6.78
CA GLN A 184 5.08 -9.81 5.69
C GLN A 184 5.26 -8.32 6.03
N TYR A 185 4.28 -7.71 6.71
CA TYR A 185 4.29 -6.29 7.07
C TYR A 185 4.87 -6.04 8.46
N GLY A 186 4.82 -7.02 9.35
CA GLY A 186 4.89 -6.81 10.78
C GLY A 186 3.51 -6.45 11.36
N THR A 187 3.47 -5.96 12.60
CA THR A 187 2.20 -5.69 13.31
C THR A 187 1.64 -4.29 13.08
N SER A 188 2.42 -3.37 12.53
CA SER A 188 2.00 -1.98 12.31
C SER A 188 1.33 -1.79 10.96
N VAL A 189 0.19 -1.10 10.96
CA VAL A 189 -0.52 -0.71 9.75
C VAL A 189 0.27 0.38 9.01
N PRO A 190 0.38 0.33 7.66
CA PRO A 190 1.01 1.39 6.88
C PRO A 190 0.43 2.78 7.21
N ALA A 191 1.30 3.77 7.43
CA ALA A 191 0.88 5.14 7.73
C ALA A 191 0.01 5.73 6.61
N GLY A 192 0.23 5.32 5.35
CA GLY A 192 -0.60 5.72 4.22
C GLY A 192 -2.06 5.29 4.33
N TRP A 193 -2.33 4.09 4.88
CA TRP A 193 -3.70 3.62 5.09
C TRP A 193 -4.39 4.45 6.18
N LEU A 194 -3.67 4.73 7.27
CA LEU A 194 -4.19 5.49 8.40
C LEU A 194 -4.49 6.95 8.05
N MET A 195 -3.69 7.54 7.15
CA MET A 195 -3.95 8.88 6.65
C MET A 195 -5.33 8.96 5.98
N ALA A 196 -5.69 7.97 5.15
CA ALA A 196 -6.96 7.97 4.43
C ALA A 196 -8.18 8.03 5.36
N LEU A 197 -8.09 7.40 6.54
CA LEU A 197 -9.17 7.35 7.54
C LEU A 197 -9.54 8.73 8.11
N GLN A 198 -8.71 9.76 7.92
CA GLN A 198 -9.04 11.13 8.32
C GLN A 198 -10.00 11.82 7.34
N TYR A 199 -10.10 11.32 6.10
CA TYR A 199 -10.87 11.93 5.01
C TYR A 199 -12.11 11.13 4.62
N VAL A 200 -12.20 9.88 5.06
CA VAL A 200 -13.28 8.96 4.70
C VAL A 200 -13.93 8.35 5.94
N LYS A 201 -15.06 7.66 5.74
CA LYS A 201 -15.88 7.09 6.81
C LYS A 201 -16.18 5.62 6.57
N ASP A 202 -16.91 5.00 7.51
CA ASP A 202 -17.27 3.58 7.43
C ASP A 202 -17.87 3.18 6.06
N GLY A 203 -17.34 2.09 5.50
CA GLY A 203 -17.66 1.56 4.19
C GLY A 203 -16.93 2.23 3.01
N ALA A 204 -15.94 3.10 3.26
CA ALA A 204 -15.21 3.79 2.20
C ALA A 204 -14.33 2.89 1.33
N HIS A 205 -14.11 3.30 0.08
CA HIS A 205 -13.19 2.72 -0.90
C HIS A 205 -12.17 3.79 -1.31
N VAL A 206 -10.88 3.50 -1.12
CA VAL A 206 -9.79 4.39 -1.52
C VAL A 206 -8.71 3.65 -2.29
N ARG A 207 -7.98 4.38 -3.12
CA ARG A 207 -6.73 3.92 -3.73
C ARG A 207 -5.58 4.77 -3.25
N LEU A 208 -4.44 4.14 -2.99
CA LEU A 208 -3.27 4.80 -2.41
C LEU A 208 -2.02 4.43 -3.19
N ILE A 209 -1.18 5.42 -3.48
CA ILE A 209 0.22 5.21 -3.83
C ILE A 209 1.02 5.59 -2.59
N VAL A 210 1.70 4.62 -2.00
CA VAL A 210 2.39 4.77 -0.72
C VAL A 210 3.88 4.54 -0.93
N PRO A 211 4.73 5.56 -0.70
CA PRO A 211 6.17 5.37 -0.70
C PRO A 211 6.59 4.53 0.50
N SER A 212 7.72 3.85 0.38
CA SER A 212 8.32 2.98 1.39
C SER A 212 8.35 3.59 2.79
N LYS A 213 8.75 4.86 2.91
CA LYS A 213 8.81 5.60 4.18
C LYS A 213 7.47 5.66 4.94
N SER A 214 6.35 5.57 4.23
CA SER A 214 5.00 5.55 4.80
C SER A 214 4.32 4.17 4.71
N GLY A 215 5.05 3.17 4.22
CA GLY A 215 4.60 1.79 4.08
C GLY A 215 4.83 0.93 5.32
N HIS A 216 4.64 -0.38 5.17
CA HIS A 216 4.94 -1.37 6.20
C HIS A 216 6.45 -1.62 6.37
N SER A 217 6.84 -2.43 7.35
CA SER A 217 8.25 -2.62 7.71
C SER A 217 9.12 -3.17 6.57
N TYR A 218 8.58 -4.08 5.76
CA TYR A 218 9.28 -4.61 4.58
C TYR A 218 9.46 -3.55 3.49
N ALA A 219 8.43 -2.73 3.22
CA ALA A 219 8.51 -1.61 2.29
C ALA A 219 9.65 -0.66 2.69
N GLN A 220 9.73 -0.30 3.97
CA GLN A 220 10.78 0.58 4.50
C GLN A 220 12.18 -0.03 4.36
N GLN A 221 12.33 -1.33 4.64
CA GLN A 221 13.62 -2.02 4.55
C GLN A 221 14.13 -2.16 3.10
N LYS A 222 13.21 -2.34 2.15
CA LYS A 222 13.53 -2.54 0.73
C LYS A 222 13.43 -1.27 -0.11
N VAL A 223 12.90 -0.19 0.46
CA VAL A 223 12.59 1.06 -0.24
C VAL A 223 11.64 0.81 -1.41
N TYR A 224 10.62 -0.02 -1.18
CA TYR A 224 9.63 -0.37 -2.21
C TYR A 224 8.35 0.44 -2.03
N PRO A 225 7.92 1.18 -3.07
CA PRO A 225 6.60 1.81 -3.10
C PRO A 225 5.53 0.79 -3.50
N TYR A 226 4.34 0.93 -2.92
CA TYR A 226 3.20 0.06 -3.21
C TYR A 226 1.96 0.87 -3.61
N PHE A 227 1.21 0.31 -4.54
CA PHE A 227 -0.15 0.74 -4.86
C PHE A 227 -1.13 -0.15 -4.11
N TYR A 228 -2.10 0.46 -3.45
CA TYR A 228 -3.19 -0.22 -2.78
C TYR A 228 -4.52 0.18 -3.41
N ASP A 229 -5.33 -0.81 -3.77
CA ASP A 229 -6.76 -0.64 -3.99
C ASP A 229 -7.50 -1.20 -2.78
N ILE A 230 -7.94 -0.32 -1.88
CA ILE A 230 -8.64 -0.68 -0.64
C ILE A 230 -10.13 -0.54 -0.89
N TYR A 231 -10.73 -1.62 -1.35
CA TYR A 231 -12.16 -1.72 -1.69
C TYR A 231 -13.08 -1.39 -0.52
N ARG A 232 -12.62 -1.58 0.72
CA ARG A 232 -13.45 -1.29 1.89
C ARG A 232 -12.62 -1.03 3.14
N PHE A 233 -12.92 0.06 3.85
CA PHE A 233 -12.66 0.19 5.29
C PHE A 233 -14.00 0.08 6.03
N SER A 234 -14.15 -0.91 6.89
CA SER A 234 -15.40 -1.14 7.63
C SER A 234 -15.17 -1.28 9.12
N ILE A 235 -16.00 -0.64 9.93
CA ILE A 235 -16.02 -0.84 11.38
C ILE A 235 -16.62 -2.22 11.67
N TYR A 236 -15.92 -3.03 12.48
CA TYR A 236 -16.31 -4.41 12.84
C TYR A 236 -17.54 -4.47 13.73
#